data_AF-A0A528V3T5-F1
#
_entry.id   AF-A0A528V3T5-F1
#
_cell.length_a   1.000
_cell.length_b   1.000
_cell.length_c   1.000
_cell.angle_alpha   90.00
_cell.angle_beta   90.00
_cell.angle_gamma   90.00
#
_symmetry.space_group_name_H-M   'P 1'
#
loop_
_entity.id
_entity.type
_entity.pdbx_description
1 polymer ?
#
loop_
_entity_poly.entity_id
_entity_poly.type
_entity_poly.pdbx_seq_one_letter_code
_entity_poly.pdbx_strand_id
1 'polypeptide(L)'
;MSHFTAFPLVLAAAIMAAAPVPAGEPDLVRADRFIELPTGERLFVREVRRPGAASEPKSAVLLIHGARVPGVASFDLPVAGGSLAADLAADGHLV
;
A
#
# COMPACT_ATOMS: atom_id res chain seq x y z
N MET A 1 -10.97 66.02 22.83
CA MET A 1 -9.69 65.31 22.69
C MET A 1 -9.98 63.94 22.12
N SER A 2 -9.50 63.72 20.90
CA SER A 2 -9.54 62.48 20.15
C SER A 2 -9.09 61.30 21.00
N HIS A 3 -9.64 60.11 20.79
CA HIS A 3 -8.86 58.94 20.36
C HIS A 3 -9.78 57.92 19.67
N PHE A 4 -9.57 57.81 18.37
CA PHE A 4 -9.95 56.73 17.49
C PHE A 4 -9.27 55.43 17.95
N THR A 5 -9.93 54.28 17.91
CA THR A 5 -9.30 53.01 17.46
C THR A 5 -10.36 51.92 17.30
N ALA A 6 -10.74 51.69 16.04
CA ALA A 6 -11.18 50.39 15.59
C ALA A 6 -10.04 49.39 15.76
N PHE A 7 -10.32 48.14 16.17
CA PHE A 7 -9.51 47.01 15.72
C PHE A 7 -10.39 45.78 15.48
N PRO A 8 -10.27 45.10 14.33
CA PRO A 8 -11.23 44.14 13.83
C PRO A 8 -10.90 42.70 14.25
N LEU A 9 -11.93 41.85 14.23
CA LEU A 9 -11.92 40.49 13.68
C LEU A 9 -10.56 39.76 13.66
N VAL A 10 -10.29 38.91 14.65
CA VAL A 10 -9.29 37.82 14.51
C VAL A 10 -9.98 36.50 14.79
N LEU A 11 -10.73 36.00 13.80
CA LEU A 11 -11.11 34.60 13.70
C LEU A 11 -10.40 34.01 12.48
N ALA A 12 -9.08 33.87 12.57
CA ALA A 12 -8.29 33.24 11.52
C ALA A 12 -6.96 32.75 12.08
N ALA A 13 -6.95 31.57 12.71
CA ALA A 13 -5.76 30.71 12.78
C ALA A 13 -6.04 29.47 13.64
N ALA A 14 -6.55 28.40 13.02
CA ALA A 14 -6.19 27.03 13.40
C ALA A 14 -6.80 26.05 12.38
N ILE A 15 -6.55 26.28 11.08
CA ILE A 15 -6.52 25.13 10.17
C ILE A 15 -5.18 24.48 10.49
N MET A 16 -5.18 23.57 11.46
CA MET A 16 -4.01 22.77 11.76
C MET A 16 -3.60 22.09 10.46
N ALA A 17 -2.44 22.47 9.95
CA ALA A 17 -1.78 21.72 8.89
C ALA A 17 -1.56 20.32 9.43
N ALA A 18 -2.44 19.38 9.07
CA ALA A 18 -2.13 17.97 9.20
C ALA A 18 -0.86 17.77 8.37
N ALA A 19 0.28 17.61 9.05
CA ALA A 19 1.49 17.20 8.38
C ALA A 19 1.15 15.92 7.61
N PRO A 20 1.54 15.79 6.33
CA PRO A 20 1.38 14.51 5.65
C PRO A 20 2.15 13.49 6.48
N VAL A 21 1.41 12.59 7.15
CA VAL A 21 2.02 11.40 7.73
C VAL A 21 2.62 10.70 6.51
N PRO A 22 3.94 10.51 6.43
CA PRO A 22 4.48 9.69 5.36
C PRO A 22 3.83 8.32 5.54
N ALA A 23 2.95 7.95 4.62
CA ALA A 23 2.49 6.59 4.50
C ALA A 23 3.70 5.79 4.00
N GLY A 24 4.60 5.47 4.94
CA GLY A 24 5.70 4.56 4.67
C GLY A 24 5.08 3.26 4.17
N GLU A 25 5.62 2.72 3.07
CA GLU A 25 5.21 1.41 2.61
C GLU A 25 5.37 0.44 3.80
N PRO A 26 4.34 -0.36 4.13
CA PRO A 26 4.44 -1.32 5.21
C PRO A 26 5.70 -2.16 5.00
N ASP A 27 6.43 -2.45 6.08
CA ASP A 27 7.61 -3.31 5.99
C ASP A 27 7.15 -4.70 5.53
N LEU A 28 7.39 -4.97 4.24
CA LEU A 28 6.91 -6.13 3.50
C LEU A 28 8.06 -6.78 2.74
N VAL A 29 8.01 -8.10 2.67
CA VAL A 29 8.92 -8.90 1.85
C VAL A 29 8.19 -9.30 0.58
N ARG A 30 8.85 -9.05 -0.56
CA ARG A 30 8.42 -9.49 -1.89
C ARG A 30 9.34 -10.57 -2.38
N ALA A 31 8.79 -11.70 -2.80
CA ALA A 31 9.56 -12.80 -3.35
C ALA A 31 9.00 -13.20 -4.73
N ASP A 32 9.81 -12.99 -5.75
CA ASP A 32 9.49 -13.36 -7.13
C ASP A 32 9.93 -14.81 -7.38
N ARG A 33 9.03 -15.59 -7.98
CA ARG A 33 9.23 -17.01 -8.29
C ARG A 33 8.79 -17.30 -9.72
N PHE A 34 9.34 -18.37 -10.27
CA PHE A 34 8.89 -18.94 -11.54
C PHE A 34 8.47 -20.38 -11.31
N ILE A 35 7.27 -20.74 -11.76
CA ILE A 35 6.76 -22.10 -11.73
C ILE A 35 6.89 -22.67 -13.14
N GLU A 36 7.61 -23.78 -13.27
CA GLU A 36 7.70 -24.51 -14.55
C GLU A 36 6.37 -25.18 -14.86
N LEU A 37 5.87 -24.97 -16.08
CA LEU A 37 4.66 -25.60 -16.58
C LEU A 37 5.01 -26.87 -17.39
N PRO A 38 4.10 -27.86 -17.49
CA PRO A 38 4.36 -29.09 -18.23
C PRO A 38 4.75 -28.91 -19.71
N THR A 39 4.37 -27.77 -20.29
CA THR A 39 4.63 -27.39 -21.68
C THR A 39 5.95 -26.62 -21.87
N GLY A 40 6.69 -26.38 -20.78
CA GLY A 40 8.03 -25.77 -20.79
C GLY A 40 8.06 -24.25 -20.58
N GLU A 41 6.92 -23.58 -20.57
CA GLU A 41 6.82 -22.18 -20.16
C GLU A 41 7.03 -22.03 -18.65
N ARG A 42 7.32 -20.80 -18.22
CA ARG A 42 7.46 -20.46 -16.80
C ARG A 42 6.44 -19.41 -16.40
N LEU A 43 5.62 -19.72 -15.42
CA LEU A 43 4.67 -18.80 -14.82
C LEU A 43 5.36 -17.95 -13.75
N PHE A 44 5.39 -16.63 -13.94
CA PHE A 44 5.83 -15.69 -12.92
C PHE A 44 4.79 -15.59 -11.81
N VAL A 45 5.22 -15.67 -10.56
CA VAL A 45 4.41 -15.47 -9.35
C VAL A 45 5.18 -14.58 -8.39
N ARG A 46 4.52 -13.59 -7.78
CA ARG A 46 5.07 -12.80 -6.69
C ARG A 46 4.32 -13.11 -5.42
N GLU A 47 5.06 -13.44 -4.37
CA GLU A 47 4.56 -13.53 -2.99
C GLU A 47 4.80 -12.20 -2.27
N VAL A 48 3.82 -11.73 -1.52
CA VAL A 48 3.89 -10.53 -0.67
C VAL A 48 3.46 -10.88 0.75
N ARG A 49 4.33 -10.62 1.72
CA ARG A 49 4.06 -10.95 3.12
C ARG A 49 4.78 -10.02 4.10
N ARG A 50 4.35 -10.04 5.36
CA ARG A 50 5.12 -9.43 6.45
C ARG A 50 6.44 -10.19 6.71
N PRO A 51 7.51 -9.48 7.09
CA PRO A 51 8.71 -10.08 7.68
C PRO A 51 8.33 -10.93 8.90
N GLY A 52 8.92 -12.12 9.01
CA GLY A 52 8.68 -13.01 10.16
C GLY A 52 7.25 -13.57 10.28
N ALA A 53 6.39 -13.38 9.27
CA ALA A 53 5.08 -14.03 9.24
C ALA A 53 5.25 -15.56 9.34
N ALA A 54 4.46 -16.18 10.22
CA ALA A 54 4.49 -17.63 10.44
C ALA A 54 4.18 -18.39 9.13
N SER A 55 4.70 -19.61 9.01
CA SER A 55 4.42 -20.50 7.88
C SER A 55 2.95 -20.89 7.74
N GLU A 56 2.15 -20.72 8.81
CA GLU A 56 0.70 -20.92 8.82
C GLU A 56 0.01 -19.54 8.74
N PRO A 57 -0.32 -19.05 7.53
CA PRO A 57 -0.99 -17.77 7.38
C PRO A 57 -2.44 -17.84 7.88
N LYS A 58 -3.00 -16.69 8.30
CA LYS A 58 -4.44 -16.60 8.64
C LYS A 58 -5.32 -17.07 7.48
N SER A 59 -4.90 -16.76 6.24
CA SER A 59 -5.39 -17.33 4.99
C SER A 59 -4.41 -17.04 3.85
N ALA A 60 -4.52 -17.79 2.75
CA ALA A 60 -3.84 -17.50 1.50
C ALA A 60 -4.81 -16.83 0.50
N VAL A 61 -4.33 -15.83 -0.24
CA VAL A 61 -5.12 -15.09 -1.25
C VAL A 61 -4.33 -15.04 -2.56
N LEU A 62 -4.83 -15.73 -3.59
CA LEU A 62 -4.21 -15.70 -4.92
C LEU A 62 -4.83 -14.61 -5.79
N LEU A 63 -4.03 -13.63 -6.23
CA LEU A 63 -4.46 -12.56 -7.13
C LEU A 63 -4.12 -12.89 -8.59
N ILE A 64 -5.13 -12.97 -9.44
CA ILE A 64 -4.99 -13.32 -10.86
C ILE A 64 -5.41 -12.12 -11.70
N HIS A 65 -4.53 -11.69 -12.60
CA HIS A 65 -4.80 -10.54 -13.46
C HIS A 65 -5.70 -10.90 -14.65
N GLY A 66 -6.26 -9.87 -15.29
CA GLY A 66 -7.01 -10.03 -16.54
C GLY A 66 -6.10 -10.11 -17.78
N ALA A 67 -6.68 -10.08 -18.97
CA ALA A 67 -5.98 -10.41 -20.22
C ALA A 67 -4.81 -9.49 -20.62
N ARG A 68 -4.72 -8.24 -20.10
CA ARG A 68 -3.82 -7.21 -20.67
C ARG A 68 -2.75 -6.68 -19.72
N VAL A 69 -3.07 -6.51 -18.45
CA VAL A 69 -2.16 -5.89 -17.48
C VAL A 69 -1.60 -6.99 -16.59
N PRO A 70 -0.27 -7.10 -16.42
CA PRO A 70 0.32 -8.15 -15.57
C PRO A 70 -0.03 -7.93 -14.09
N GLY A 71 0.15 -8.98 -13.29
CA GLY A 71 -0.21 -9.00 -11.87
C GLY A 71 0.42 -7.87 -11.06
N VAL A 72 1.73 -7.63 -11.22
CA VAL A 72 2.44 -6.58 -10.48
C VAL A 72 1.84 -5.20 -10.75
N ALA A 73 1.62 -4.85 -12.02
CA ALA A 73 1.04 -3.56 -12.37
C ALA A 73 -0.45 -3.44 -11.99
N SER A 74 -1.14 -4.56 -11.78
CA SER A 74 -2.57 -4.59 -11.43
C SER A 74 -2.80 -4.55 -9.92
N PHE A 75 -1.92 -5.15 -9.13
CA PHE A 75 -2.17 -5.43 -7.71
C PHE A 75 -1.05 -4.98 -6.78
N ASP A 76 0.12 -4.64 -7.31
CA ASP A 76 1.33 -4.48 -6.51
C ASP A 76 2.25 -3.34 -6.96
N LEU A 77 1.70 -2.14 -7.04
CA LEU A 77 2.47 -0.94 -7.37
C LEU A 77 3.26 -0.45 -6.15
N PRO A 78 4.54 -0.05 -6.31
CA PRO A 78 5.39 0.44 -5.23
C PRO A 78 5.09 1.91 -4.92
N VAL A 79 3.82 2.21 -4.62
CA VAL A 79 3.33 3.53 -4.24
C VAL A 79 2.39 3.37 -3.04
N ALA A 80 2.47 4.32 -2.11
CA ALA A 80 1.65 4.28 -0.89
C ALA A 80 0.15 4.21 -1.23
N GLY A 81 -0.55 3.22 -0.66
CA GLY A 81 -1.97 2.96 -0.91
C GLY A 81 -2.31 2.48 -2.32
N GLY A 82 -1.31 2.11 -3.15
CA GLY A 82 -1.50 1.63 -4.52
C GLY A 82 -1.28 0.14 -4.72
N SER A 83 -1.09 -0.63 -3.63
CA SER A 83 -0.87 -2.07 -3.69
C SER A 83 -1.91 -2.80 -2.83
N LEU A 84 -2.89 -3.41 -3.49
CA LEU A 84 -3.85 -4.30 -2.84
C LEU A 84 -3.14 -5.50 -2.19
N ALA A 85 -2.06 -6.00 -2.82
CA ALA A 85 -1.27 -7.08 -2.26
C ALA A 85 -0.59 -6.67 -0.94
N ALA A 86 -0.09 -5.43 -0.87
CA ALA A 86 0.51 -4.88 0.35
C ALA A 86 -0.53 -4.72 1.46
N ASP A 87 -1.72 -4.22 1.13
CA ASP A 87 -2.81 -4.02 2.09
C ASP A 87 -3.25 -5.36 2.70
N LEU A 88 -3.47 -6.38 1.87
CA LEU A 88 -3.82 -7.74 2.33
C LEU A 88 -2.70 -8.38 3.17
N ALA A 89 -1.44 -8.21 2.77
CA ALA A 89 -0.30 -8.71 3.53
C ALA A 89 -0.16 -8.01 4.89
N ALA A 90 -0.42 -6.69 4.94
CA ALA A 90 -0.44 -5.91 6.17
C ALA A 90 -1.54 -6.42 7.13
N ASP A 91 -2.69 -6.84 6.62
CA ASP A 91 -3.78 -7.44 7.40
C ASP A 91 -3.49 -8.88 7.88
N GLY A 92 -2.45 -9.51 7.33
CA GLY A 92 -1.91 -10.80 7.77
C GLY A 92 -2.33 -11.97 6.91
N HIS A 93 -2.77 -11.69 5.68
CA HIS A 93 -2.93 -12.70 4.63
C HIS A 93 -1.58 -13.01 3.99
N LEU A 94 -1.39 -14.25 3.54
CA LEU A 94 -0.33 -14.57 2.60
C LEU A 94 -0.87 -14.33 1.19
N VAL A 95 -0.21 -13.47 0.43
CA VAL A 95 -0.65 -13.08 -0.92
C VAL A 95 0.34 -13.60 -1.95
#